data_AF-A0A3N4ZE46-F1
#
_entry.id   AF-A0A3N4ZE46-F1
#
_cell.length_a   1.000
_cell.length_b   1.000
_cell.length_c   1.000
_cell.angle_alpha   90.00
_cell.angle_beta   90.00
_cell.angle_gamma   90.00
#
_symmetry.space_group_name_H-M   'P 1'
#
loop_
_entity.id
_entity.type
_entity.pdbx_description
1 polymer ?
#
loop_
_entity_poly.entity_id
_entity_poly.type
_entity_poly.pdbx_seq_one_letter_code
_entity_poly.pdbx_strand_id
1 'polypeptide(L)'
;MTVDVRPDPVQIVAKVGSSFMAADPERAFEVWVYLARKAGWQVSPVEDMPVDLSAGECGVVEIEGLRYLVRQSRRVRRTLVDDVTGGPAERPVFGFAAWAEPVLSPESVDS
;
A
#
# COMPACT_ATOMS: atom_id res chain seq x y z
N MET A 1 -5.65 14.68 26.50
CA MET A 1 -5.78 14.00 25.20
C MET A 1 -4.55 13.14 25.03
N THR A 2 -4.71 11.82 25.04
CA THR A 2 -3.61 10.89 24.73
C THR A 2 -3.33 11.00 23.24
N VAL A 3 -2.07 11.29 22.87
CA VAL A 3 -1.65 11.33 21.46
C VAL A 3 -1.82 9.92 20.89
N ASP A 4 -2.49 9.80 19.75
CA ASP A 4 -2.50 8.54 19.01
C ASP A 4 -1.10 8.30 18.45
N VAL A 5 -0.48 7.21 18.87
CA VAL A 5 0.88 6.81 18.47
C VAL A 5 0.88 5.83 17.30
N ARG A 6 -0.31 5.42 16.82
CA ARG A 6 -0.45 4.56 15.64
C ARG A 6 0.04 5.32 14.40
N PRO A 7 0.79 4.68 13.49
CA PRO A 7 1.08 5.30 12.20
C PRO A 7 -0.21 5.52 11.43
N ASP A 8 -0.35 6.67 10.78
CA ASP A 8 -1.49 6.95 9.90
C ASP A 8 -1.58 5.86 8.81
N PRO A 9 -2.78 5.39 8.41
CA PRO A 9 -2.93 4.43 7.33
C PRO A 9 -2.10 4.75 6.07
N VAL A 10 -1.96 6.02 5.68
CA VAL A 10 -1.18 6.42 4.50
C VAL A 10 0.34 6.24 4.66
N GLN A 11 0.81 6.14 5.91
CA GLN A 11 2.21 5.92 6.27
C GLN A 11 2.56 4.42 6.29
N ILE A 12 1.57 3.54 6.30
CA ILE A 12 1.78 2.08 6.28
C ILE A 12 2.12 1.65 4.87
N VAL A 13 3.38 1.27 4.65
CA VAL A 13 3.90 0.79 3.37
C VAL A 13 4.27 -0.69 3.47
N ALA A 14 3.50 -1.53 2.78
CA ALA A 14 3.72 -2.96 2.70
C ALA A 14 4.68 -3.28 1.54
N LYS A 15 5.86 -3.84 1.80
CA LYS A 15 6.73 -4.33 0.73
C LYS A 15 6.13 -5.61 0.14
N VAL A 16 5.60 -5.52 -1.09
CA VAL A 16 4.95 -6.64 -1.78
C VAL A 16 5.62 -6.87 -3.13
N GLY A 17 5.74 -8.13 -3.56
CA GLY A 17 6.44 -8.47 -4.80
C GLY A 17 7.95 -8.22 -4.77
N SER A 18 8.54 -8.22 -5.96
CA SER A 18 9.98 -8.04 -6.20
C SER A 18 10.30 -6.65 -6.74
N SER A 19 11.53 -6.43 -7.21
CA SER A 19 11.89 -5.21 -7.95
C SER A 19 11.36 -5.20 -9.38
N PHE A 20 11.02 -6.37 -9.92
CA PHE A 20 10.69 -6.54 -11.33
C PHE A 20 9.23 -6.88 -11.55
N MET A 21 8.56 -7.48 -10.56
CA MET A 21 7.17 -7.89 -10.65
C MET A 21 6.38 -7.48 -9.41
N ALA A 22 5.18 -6.98 -9.65
CA ALA A 22 4.17 -6.74 -8.63
C ALA A 22 3.74 -8.06 -7.97
N ALA A 23 3.17 -7.97 -6.77
CA ALA A 23 2.44 -9.10 -6.22
C ALA A 23 1.08 -9.23 -6.92
N ASP A 24 0.44 -10.38 -6.74
CA ASP A 24 -0.97 -10.50 -7.01
C ASP A 24 -1.76 -9.39 -6.24
N PRO A 25 -2.73 -8.68 -6.87
CA PRO A 25 -3.46 -7.59 -6.22
C PRO A 25 -4.20 -7.99 -4.96
N GLU A 26 -4.83 -9.16 -4.92
CA GLU A 26 -5.52 -9.67 -3.73
C GLU A 26 -4.49 -9.87 -2.61
N ARG A 27 -3.35 -10.46 -2.93
CA ARG A 27 -2.27 -10.63 -1.96
C ARG A 27 -1.71 -9.31 -1.45
N ALA A 28 -1.55 -8.31 -2.33
CA ALA A 28 -1.08 -6.99 -1.95
C ALA A 28 -2.06 -6.29 -0.99
N PHE A 29 -3.37 -6.41 -1.27
CA PHE A 29 -4.45 -5.93 -0.42
C PHE A 29 -4.42 -6.58 0.97
N GLU A 30 -4.43 -7.91 1.03
CA GLU A 30 -4.40 -8.68 2.28
C GLU A 30 -3.22 -8.30 3.18
N VAL A 31 -2.02 -8.19 2.61
CA VAL A 31 -0.81 -7.87 3.37
C VAL A 31 -0.90 -6.46 3.95
N TRP A 32 -1.40 -5.49 3.18
CA TRP A 32 -1.58 -4.14 3.69
C TRP A 32 -2.63 -4.09 4.81
N VAL A 33 -3.78 -4.75 4.62
CA VAL A 33 -4.84 -4.86 5.65
C VAL A 33 -4.30 -5.50 6.93
N TYR A 34 -3.51 -6.56 6.81
CA TYR A 34 -2.84 -7.20 7.94
C TYR A 34 -1.94 -6.21 8.71
N LEU A 35 -1.12 -5.41 8.01
CA LEU A 35 -0.25 -4.43 8.65
C LEU A 35 -1.02 -3.29 9.31
N ALA A 36 -2.10 -2.81 8.69
CA ALA A 36 -2.97 -1.80 9.28
C ALA A 36 -3.66 -2.32 10.55
N ARG A 37 -4.19 -3.55 10.53
CA ARG A 37 -4.74 -4.20 11.73
C ARG A 37 -3.68 -4.40 12.81
N LYS A 38 -2.47 -4.80 12.43
CA LYS A 38 -1.33 -4.94 13.35
C LYS A 38 -0.92 -3.61 13.99
N ALA A 39 -1.07 -2.50 13.26
CA ALA A 39 -0.86 -1.15 13.78
C ALA A 39 -1.99 -0.67 14.70
N GLY A 40 -3.05 -1.46 14.90
CA GLY A 40 -4.15 -1.15 15.81
C GLY A 40 -5.33 -0.43 15.14
N TRP A 41 -5.41 -0.43 13.80
CA TRP A 41 -6.57 0.10 13.09
C TRP A 41 -7.68 -0.94 12.97
N GLN A 42 -8.92 -0.48 13.12
CA GLN A 42 -10.09 -1.26 12.72
C GLN A 42 -10.29 -1.08 11.21
N VAL A 43 -10.03 -2.15 10.46
CA VAL A 43 -10.07 -2.14 8.99
C VAL A 43 -11.18 -3.03 8.48
N SER A 44 -12.13 -2.43 7.77
CA SER A 44 -13.25 -3.09 7.11
C SER A 44 -13.07 -3.02 5.59
N PRO A 45 -12.83 -4.13 4.89
CA PRO A 45 -12.88 -4.16 3.42
C PRO A 45 -14.25 -3.70 2.94
N VAL A 46 -14.27 -2.86 1.89
CA VAL A 46 -15.51 -2.47 1.22
C VAL A 46 -15.73 -3.43 0.06
N GLU A 47 -16.76 -4.27 0.18
CA GLU A 47 -17.15 -5.21 -0.87
C GLU A 47 -17.76 -4.46 -2.07
N ASP A 48 -17.68 -5.06 -3.26
CA ASP A 48 -18.30 -4.59 -4.51
C ASP A 48 -17.90 -3.18 -5.03
N MET A 49 -16.87 -2.56 -4.46
CA MET A 49 -16.30 -1.34 -5.05
C MET A 49 -15.44 -1.69 -6.27
N PRO A 50 -15.76 -1.15 -7.46
CA PRO A 50 -14.95 -1.39 -8.65
C PRO A 50 -13.56 -0.78 -8.45
N VAL A 51 -12.54 -1.54 -8.79
CA VAL A 51 -11.13 -1.11 -8.76
C VAL A 51 -10.49 -1.33 -10.12
N ASP A 52 -9.65 -0.39 -10.54
CA ASP A 52 -8.84 -0.55 -11.75
C ASP A 52 -7.54 -1.31 -11.43
N LEU A 53 -7.61 -2.64 -11.54
CA LEU A 53 -6.46 -3.53 -11.34
C LEU A 53 -5.29 -3.18 -12.28
N SER A 54 -5.57 -2.65 -13.49
CA SER A 54 -4.54 -2.27 -14.46
C SER A 54 -3.80 -0.99 -14.05
N ALA A 55 -4.47 -0.12 -13.29
CA ALA A 55 -3.87 1.04 -12.63
C ALA A 55 -3.22 0.71 -11.27
N GLY A 56 -3.18 -0.57 -10.88
CA GLY A 56 -2.60 -1.03 -9.62
C GLY A 56 -3.49 -0.83 -8.40
N GLU A 57 -4.79 -0.62 -8.59
CA GLU A 57 -5.76 -0.56 -7.51
C GLU A 57 -6.07 -1.97 -7.01
N CYS A 58 -5.96 -2.20 -5.70
CA CYS A 58 -6.06 -3.55 -5.13
C CYS A 58 -7.37 -3.77 -4.35
N GLY A 59 -8.00 -2.70 -3.88
CA GLY A 59 -9.23 -2.78 -3.08
C GLY A 59 -9.46 -1.49 -2.28
N VAL A 60 -10.66 -1.35 -1.73
CA VAL A 60 -11.03 -0.22 -0.86
C VAL A 60 -11.27 -0.73 0.55
N VAL A 61 -10.84 0.04 1.55
CA VAL A 61 -11.12 -0.21 2.96
C VAL A 61 -11.76 1.02 3.60
N GLU A 62 -12.52 0.78 4.65
CA GLU A 62 -12.97 1.79 5.59
C GLU A 62 -12.20 1.63 6.91
N ILE A 63 -11.72 2.75 7.43
CA ILE A 63 -11.00 2.86 8.72
C ILE A 63 -11.59 4.05 9.46
N GLU A 64 -12.25 3.78 10.58
CA GLU A 64 -12.80 4.81 11.48
C GLU A 64 -13.65 5.88 10.74
N GLY A 65 -14.44 5.45 9.74
CA GLY A 65 -15.30 6.32 8.94
C GLY A 65 -14.65 6.98 7.72
N LEU A 66 -13.36 6.76 7.49
CA LEU A 66 -12.63 7.24 6.32
C LEU A 66 -12.38 6.11 5.33
N ARG A 67 -12.58 6.39 4.04
CA ARG A 67 -12.31 5.44 2.96
C ARG A 67 -10.90 5.61 2.43
N TYR A 68 -10.24 4.48 2.21
CA TYR A 68 -8.91 4.42 1.63
C TYR A 68 -8.89 3.42 0.48
N LEU A 69 -8.29 3.84 -0.64
CA LEU A 69 -7.93 2.99 -1.75
C LEU A 69 -6.56 2.38 -1.48
N VAL A 70 -6.48 1.06 -1.41
CA VAL A 70 -5.21 0.35 -1.37
C VAL A 70 -4.68 0.21 -2.79
N ARG A 71 -3.50 0.76 -3.04
CA ARG A 71 -2.80 0.67 -4.32
C ARG A 71 -1.53 -0.15 -4.18
N GLN A 72 -1.04 -0.67 -5.30
CA GLN A 72 0.31 -1.20 -5.43
C GLN A 72 1.04 -0.61 -6.64
N SER A 73 2.32 -0.30 -6.45
CA SER A 73 3.25 0.14 -7.49
C SER A 73 4.68 0.17 -6.95
N ARG A 74 5.62 0.62 -7.77
CA ARG A 74 7.00 0.88 -7.37
C ARG A 74 7.07 2.08 -6.44
N ARG A 75 7.38 1.85 -5.16
CA ARG A 75 7.41 2.92 -4.14
C ARG A 75 8.54 2.78 -3.12
N VAL A 76 9.13 1.59 -2.97
CA VAL A 76 10.15 1.35 -1.94
C VAL A 76 11.55 1.21 -2.54
N ARG A 77 12.56 1.83 -1.94
CA ARG A 77 13.96 1.63 -2.36
C ARG A 77 14.45 0.26 -1.92
N ARG A 78 15.09 -0.48 -2.83
CA ARG A 78 15.76 -1.76 -2.59
C ARG A 78 17.16 -1.73 -3.19
N THR A 79 18.03 -2.60 -2.70
CA THR A 79 19.35 -2.84 -3.29
C THR A 79 19.27 -4.07 -4.17
N LEU A 80 19.67 -3.94 -5.42
CA LEU A 80 19.91 -5.06 -6.33
C LEU A 80 21.42 -5.25 -6.47
N VAL A 81 21.88 -6.49 -6.34
CA VAL A 81 23.24 -6.86 -6.72
C VAL A 81 23.18 -7.35 -8.16
N ASP A 82 23.87 -6.65 -9.07
CA ASP A 82 24.04 -7.09 -10.45
C ASP A 82 25.52 -7.27 -10.78
N ASP A 83 25.82 -8.14 -11.75
CA ASP A 83 27.17 -8.44 -12.21
C ASP A 83 27.39 -8.01 -13.67
N VAL A 84 26.53 -7.12 -14.18
CA VAL A 84 26.52 -6.66 -15.58
C VAL A 84 27.85 -6.04 -15.99
N THR A 85 28.63 -5.51 -15.04
CA THR A 85 29.95 -4.91 -15.26
C THR A 85 31.13 -5.87 -15.04
N GLY A 86 30.89 -7.18 -14.90
CA GLY A 86 31.94 -8.19 -14.70
C GLY A 86 32.34 -8.42 -13.22
N GLY A 87 31.54 -7.91 -12.28
CA GLY A 87 31.71 -8.11 -10.84
C GLY A 87 30.48 -7.57 -10.08
N PRO A 88 30.22 -8.06 -8.86
CA PRO A 88 29.02 -7.69 -8.11
C PRO A 88 29.04 -6.21 -7.75
N ALA A 89 28.03 -5.47 -8.20
CA ALA A 89 27.80 -4.07 -7.91
C ALA A 89 26.40 -3.87 -7.31
N GLU A 90 26.33 -3.12 -6.21
CA GLU A 90 25.06 -2.74 -5.60
C GLU A 90 24.46 -1.53 -6.32
N ARG A 91 23.19 -1.65 -6.74
CA ARG A 91 22.45 -0.55 -7.36
C ARG A 91 21.11 -0.32 -6.67
N PRO A 92 20.74 0.96 -6.41
CA PRO A 92 19.43 1.28 -5.88
C PRO A 92 18.37 1.10 -6.97
N VAL A 93 17.34 0.30 -6.67
CA VAL A 93 16.18 0.10 -7.55
C VAL A 93 14.89 0.34 -6.76
N PHE A 94 13.79 0.62 -7.48
CA PHE A 94 12.48 0.66 -6.86
C PHE A 94 11.81 -0.72 -6.87
N GLY A 95 11.43 -1.19 -5.69
CA GLY A 95 10.59 -2.35 -5.50
C GLY A 95 9.12 -2.01 -5.41
N PHE A 96 8.29 -3.01 -5.70
CA PHE A 96 6.86 -2.90 -5.48
C PHE A 96 6.52 -2.83 -3.99
N ALA A 97 5.48 -2.05 -3.69
CA ALA A 97 4.89 -1.91 -2.38
C ALA A 97 3.40 -1.57 -2.52
N ALA A 98 2.63 -1.87 -1.47
CA ALA A 98 1.24 -1.48 -1.33
C ALA A 98 1.10 -0.42 -0.23
N TRP A 99 0.19 0.53 -0.45
CA TRP A 99 -0.11 1.62 0.48
C TRP A 99 -1.57 2.07 0.31
N ALA A 100 -2.09 2.80 1.30
CA ALA A 100 -3.40 3.42 1.24
C ALA A 100 -3.32 4.88 0.77
N GLU A 101 -4.29 5.29 -0.05
CA GLU A 101 -4.58 6.67 -0.41
C GLU A 101 -5.99 7.04 0.03
N PRO A 102 -6.22 8.20 0.64
CA PRO A 102 -7.57 8.61 1.05
C PRO A 102 -8.45 8.81 -0.18
N VAL A 103 -9.66 8.26 -0.15
CA VAL A 103 -10.68 8.50 -1.17
C VAL A 103 -11.37 9.81 -0.84
N LEU A 104 -11.06 10.86 -1.61
CA LEU A 104 -11.70 12.16 -1.46
C LEU A 104 -13.08 12.12 -2.13
N SER A 105 -14.14 11.88 -1.34
CA SER A 105 -15.51 12.12 -1.81
C SER A 105 -15.85 13.61 -1.69
N PRO A 106 -16.47 14.24 -2.69
CA PRO A 106 -16.84 15.65 -2.65
C PRO A 106 -17.87 15.99 -1.54
N GLU A 107 -18.53 15.00 -0.94
CA GLU A 107 -19.48 15.17 0.17
C GLU A 107 -18.82 15.41 1.54
N SER A 108 -17.48 15.34 1.63
CA SER A 108 -16.76 15.47 2.91
C SER A 108 -16.27 16.89 3.24
N VAL A 109 -16.60 17.88 2.42
CA VAL A 109 -16.10 19.27 2.56
C VAL A 109 -17.11 20.21 3.23
N ASP A 110 -18.36 19.78 3.44
CA ASP A 110 -19.44 20.59 4.03
C ASP A 110 -20.03 19.94 5.29
N SER A 111 -19.28 19.90 6.39
CA SER A 111 -19.83 19.64 7.73
C SER A 111 -19.18 20.53 8.79
#